data_AF-A0A1Y0H2T5-F1
#
_entry.id   AF-A0A1Y0H2T5-F1
#
_cell.length_a   1.000
_cell.length_b   1.000
_cell.length_c   1.000
_cell.angle_alpha   90.00
_cell.angle_beta   90.00
_cell.angle_gamma   90.00
#
_symmetry.space_group_name_H-M   'P 1'
#
loop_
_entity.id
_entity.type
_entity.pdbx_description
1 polymer ?
#
loop_
_entity_poly.entity_id
_entity_poly.type
_entity_poly.pdbx_seq_one_letter_code
_entity_poly.pdbx_strand_id
1 'polypeptide(L)' 'MENSMTCPGCPRYDEERRVCKDGKMNPQRREMANEVVRVYGLRVICPFNDFREELIYARSGPLSRKKD' A
#
# COMPACT_ATOMS: atom_id res chain seq x y z
N MET A 1 -10.68 -12.49 -15.08
CA MET A 1 -10.20 -11.17 -14.63
C MET A 1 -10.26 -11.18 -13.10
N GLU A 2 -9.38 -11.92 -12.42
CA GLU A 2 -7.96 -11.67 -12.13
C GLU A 2 -7.79 -10.95 -10.78
N ASN A 3 -7.63 -11.78 -9.74
CA ASN A 3 -7.42 -11.38 -8.35
C ASN A 3 -6.12 -10.57 -8.24
N SER A 4 -6.26 -9.24 -8.07
CA SER A 4 -5.19 -8.25 -8.27
C SER A 4 -5.02 -7.35 -7.04
N MET A 5 -4.93 -7.97 -5.86
CA MET A 5 -4.51 -7.37 -4.57
C MET A 5 -3.30 -8.11 -3.97
N THR A 6 -2.76 -9.05 -4.75
CA THR A 6 -1.88 -10.12 -4.32
C THR A 6 -0.63 -10.13 -5.18
N CYS A 7 0.49 -10.62 -4.64
CA CYS A 7 1.76 -10.71 -5.37
C CYS A 7 2.13 -12.20 -5.51
N PRO A 8 1.66 -12.91 -6.56
CA PRO A 8 1.82 -14.36 -6.70
C PRO A 8 3.28 -14.84 -6.74
N GLY A 9 4.23 -13.95 -7.07
CA GLY A 9 5.67 -14.22 -7.03
C GLY A 9 6.38 -13.85 -5.72
N CYS A 10 5.65 -13.36 -4.71
CA CYS A 10 6.24 -12.99 -3.44
C CYS A 10 6.38 -14.20 -2.52
N PRO A 11 7.55 -14.43 -1.86
CA PRO A 11 7.70 -15.50 -0.86
C PRO A 11 6.72 -15.41 0.33
N ARG A 12 6.17 -14.22 0.57
CA ARG A 12 5.17 -13.94 1.61
C ARG A 12 3.74 -14.12 1.14
N TYR A 13 3.52 -14.44 -0.14
CA TYR A 13 2.19 -14.76 -0.63
C TYR A 13 1.81 -16.19 -0.23
N ASP A 14 0.58 -16.32 0.26
CA ASP A 14 -0.07 -17.60 0.50
C ASP A 14 -0.95 -17.89 -0.72
N GLU A 15 -0.53 -18.87 -1.52
CA GLU A 15 -1.20 -19.22 -2.77
C GLU A 15 -2.57 -19.87 -2.52
N GLU A 16 -2.65 -20.76 -1.52
CA GLU A 16 -3.89 -21.46 -1.15
C GLU A 16 -4.96 -20.47 -0.70
N ARG A 17 -4.57 -19.53 0.17
CA ARG A 17 -5.48 -18.54 0.76
C ARG A 17 -5.61 -17.28 -0.07
N ARG A 18 -4.76 -17.11 -1.08
CA ARG A 18 -4.68 -15.94 -1.98
C ARG A 18 -4.55 -14.62 -1.21
N VAL A 19 -3.69 -14.59 -0.19
CA VAL A 19 -3.44 -13.41 0.66
C VAL A 19 -1.96 -13.25 0.99
N CYS A 20 -1.56 -12.07 1.46
CA CYS A 20 -0.24 -11.88 2.06
C CYS A 20 -0.22 -12.48 3.47
N LYS A 21 0.79 -13.29 3.80
CA LYS A 21 1.02 -13.86 5.14
C LYS A 21 1.21 -12.79 6.22
N ASP A 22 1.68 -11.60 5.83
CA ASP A 22 1.88 -10.45 6.72
C ASP A 22 0.67 -9.49 6.77
N GLY A 23 -0.46 -9.88 6.18
CA GLY A 23 -1.68 -9.07 6.14
C GLY A 23 -1.55 -7.77 5.35
N LYS A 24 -0.60 -7.70 4.41
CA LYS A 24 -0.39 -6.53 3.55
C LYS A 24 -1.23 -6.59 2.28
N MET A 25 -1.63 -5.42 1.81
CA MET A 25 -2.29 -5.21 0.53
C MET A 25 -1.28 -4.67 -0.48
N ASN A 26 -1.36 -5.15 -1.73
CA ASN A 26 -0.54 -4.68 -2.84
C ASN A 26 -1.43 -4.10 -3.96
N PRO A 27 -2.01 -2.90 -3.78
CA PRO A 27 -2.87 -2.28 -4.77
C PRO A 27 -2.09 -1.98 -6.06
N GLN A 28 -2.68 -2.32 -7.20
CA GLN A 28 -2.04 -2.21 -8.53
C GLN A 28 -2.23 -0.84 -9.19
N ARG A 29 -3.09 0.01 -8.62
CA ARG A 29 -3.41 1.34 -9.15
C ARG A 29 -3.36 2.36 -8.02
N ARG A 30 -2.94 3.58 -8.33
CA ARG A 30 -2.84 4.67 -7.37
C ARG A 30 -4.18 4.99 -6.72
N GLU A 31 -5.28 4.95 -7.47
CA GLU A 31 -6.63 5.21 -6.95
C GLU A 31 -7.02 4.16 -5.90
N MET A 32 -6.68 2.90 -6.16
CA MET A 32 -6.90 1.80 -5.21
C MET A 32 -6.01 1.95 -3.98
N ALA A 33 -4.75 2.35 -4.16
CA ALA A 33 -3.84 2.60 -3.04
C ALA A 33 -4.37 3.72 -2.14
N ASN A 34 -4.85 4.82 -2.72
CA ASN A 34 -5.51 5.91 -2.00
C ASN A 34 -6.75 5.41 -1.23
N GLU A 35 -7.60 4.60 -1.86
CA GLU A 35 -8.78 4.02 -1.21
C GLU A 35 -8.41 3.11 -0.04
N VAL A 36 -7.44 2.21 -0.23
CA VAL A 36 -6.95 1.32 0.83
C VAL A 36 -6.40 2.14 2.00
N VAL A 37 -5.61 3.17 1.73
CA VAL A 37 -5.08 4.06 2.77
C VAL A 37 -6.19 4.83 3.49
N ARG A 38 -7.22 5.26 2.76
CA ARG A 38 -8.38 5.97 3.34
C ARG A 38 -9.18 5.09 4.29
N VAL A 39 -9.39 3.82 3.93
CA VAL A 39 -10.24 2.88 4.69
C VAL A 39 -9.46 2.17 5.80
N TYR A 40 -8.26 1.68 5.50
CA TYR A 40 -7.49 0.79 6.38
C TYR A 40 -6.21 1.43 6.95
N GLY A 41 -5.83 2.60 6.43
CA GLY A 41 -4.60 3.29 6.83
C GLY A 41 -3.35 2.82 6.07
N LEU A 42 -2.30 3.62 6.13
CA LEU A 42 -1.06 3.38 5.38
C LEU A 42 -0.33 2.08 5.79
N ARG A 43 -0.47 1.63 7.05
CA ARG A 43 0.28 0.47 7.57
C ARG A 43 -0.07 -0.85 6.89
N VAL A 44 -1.23 -0.94 6.24
CA VAL A 44 -1.64 -2.15 5.52
C VAL A 44 -1.05 -2.21 4.10
N ILE A 45 -0.54 -1.11 3.56
CA ILE A 45 0.13 -1.12 2.25
C ILE A 45 1.48 -1.84 2.39
N CYS A 46 1.75 -2.75 1.45
CA CYS A 46 3.03 -3.45 1.37
C CYS A 46 4.20 -2.44 1.35
N PRO A 47 5.27 -2.63 2.15
CA PRO A 47 6.46 -1.79 2.10
C PRO A 47 7.08 -1.62 0.72
N PHE A 48 6.89 -2.63 -0.15
CA PHE A 48 7.42 -2.66 -1.53
C PHE A 48 6.40 -2.22 -2.59
N ASN A 49 5.25 -1.69 -2.19
CA ASN A 49 4.29 -1.16 -3.16
C ASN A 49 4.79 0.19 -3.71
N ASP A 50 4.79 0.34 -5.04
CA ASP A 50 5.32 1.52 -5.73
C ASP A 50 4.68 2.85 -5.29
N PHE A 51 3.42 2.80 -4.86
CA PHE A 51 2.69 4.00 -4.44
C PHE A 51 2.94 4.37 -2.97
N ARG A 52 3.60 3.52 -2.18
CA ARG A 52 3.68 3.70 -0.72
C ARG A 52 4.40 4.98 -0.32
N GLU A 53 5.52 5.28 -0.96
CA GLU A 53 6.32 6.48 -0.61
C GLU A 53 5.60 7.78 -1.02
N GLU A 54 4.92 7.78 -2.17
CA GLU A 54 4.07 8.90 -2.58
C GLU A 54 2.94 9.12 -1.55
N LEU A 55 2.32 8.04 -1.08
CA LEU A 55 1.27 8.08 -0.06
C LEU A 55 1.79 8.56 1.31
N ILE A 56 3.04 8.26 1.67
CA ILE A 56 3.68 8.83 2.87
C ILE A 56 3.81 10.33 2.70
N TYR A 57 4.42 10.75 1.60
CA TYR A 57 4.69 12.16 1.32
C TYR A 57 3.42 13.01 1.32
N ALA A 58 2.37 12.52 0.66
CA ALA A 58 1.07 13.18 0.60
C ALA A 58 0.45 13.39 2.00
N ARG A 59 0.79 12.55 2.98
CA ARG A 59 0.22 12.57 4.34
C ARG A 59 1.09 13.27 5.37
N SER A 60 2.38 13.40 5.13
CA SER A 60 3.28 14.18 5.99
C SER A 60 3.03 15.69 5.92
N GLY A 61 2.21 16.17 4.97
CA GLY A 61 1.93 17.58 4.73
C GLY A 61 3.19 18.35 4.31
N PRO A 62 3.08 19.65 3.97
CA PRO A 62 4.26 20.49 3.97
C PRO A 62 4.80 20.48 5.40
N LEU A 63 6.02 19.98 5.61
CA LEU A 63 6.79 20.29 6.81
C LEU A 63 6.60 21.78 7.03
N SER A 64 5.98 22.17 8.15
CA SER A 64 5.75 23.58 8.47
C SER A 64 7.02 24.33 8.16
N ARG A 65 7.01 25.18 7.12
CA ARG A 65 8.08 26.13 6.89
C ARG A 65 8.11 26.97 8.15
N LYS A 66 9.06 26.72 9.05
CA LYS A 66 9.40 27.70 10.07
C LYS A 66 9.81 28.93 9.28
N LYS A 67 8.94 29.95 9.29
CA LYS A 67 9.29 31.30 8.86
C LYS A 67 10.23 31.80 9.97
N ASP A 68 11.50 31.91 9.65
CA ASP A 68 12.44 32.72 10.43
C ASP A 68 12.01 34.19 10.39
#